data_AF-A0A382G8P0-F1
#
_entry.id   AF-A0A382G8P0-F1
#
_cell.length_a   1.000
_cell.length_b   1.000
_cell.length_c   1.000
_cell.angle_alpha   90.00
_cell.angle_beta   90.00
_cell.angle_gamma   90.00
#
_symmetry.space_group_name_H-M   'P 1'
#
loop_
_entity.id
_entity.type
_entity.pdbx_description
1 polymer ?
#
loop_
_entity_poly.entity_id
_entity_poly.type
_entity_poly.pdbx_seq_one_letter_code
_entity_poly.pdbx_strand_id
1 'polypeptide(L)' 'MWEVELKPEIKKDLRDPKKYANGMNMTYNGITITMVGVLMMMILYFIRPEHVLHPFWIQVLGLLVAGYGEI' A
#
# COMPACT_ATOMS: atom_id res chain seq x y z
N MET A 1 -8.76 1.71 -8.21
CA MET A 1 -9.13 2.14 -6.85
C MET A 1 -10.29 1.25 -6.44
N TRP A 2 -10.14 0.43 -5.39
CA TRP A 2 -11.07 -0.65 -5.06
C TRP A 2 -12.42 -0.13 -4.55
N GLU A 3 -13.54 -0.61 -5.09
CA GLU A 3 -14.86 -0.29 -4.53
C GLU A 3 -15.12 -1.17 -3.31
N VAL A 4 -14.86 -0.62 -2.12
CA VAL A 4 -15.12 -1.30 -0.86
C VAL A 4 -16.57 -1.09 -0.45
N GLU A 5 -17.43 -2.05 -0.76
CA GLU A 5 -18.79 -2.09 -0.22
C GLU A 5 -18.82 -2.77 1.14
N LEU A 6 -19.15 -2.00 2.18
CA LEU A 6 -19.35 -2.55 3.52
C LEU A 6 -20.68 -3.31 3.57
N LYS A 7 -20.64 -4.54 4.12
CA LYS A 7 -21.84 -5.30 4.47
C LYS A 7 -22.77 -4.45 5.36
N PRO A 8 -24.09 -4.50 5.15
CA PRO A 8 -25.06 -3.66 5.87
C PRO A 8 -25.05 -3.88 7.38
N GLU A 9 -24.62 -5.05 7.85
CA GLU A 9 -24.44 -5.38 9.28
C GLU A 9 -23.35 -4.50 9.91
N ILE A 10 -22.20 -4.36 9.26
CA ILE A 10 -21.06 -3.59 9.78
C ILE A 10 -21.33 -2.08 9.69
N LYS A 11 -22.15 -1.65 8.73
CA LYS A 11 -22.60 -0.25 8.62
C LYS A 11 -23.42 0.21 9.82
N LYS A 12 -24.13 -0.69 10.52
CA LYS A 12 -24.96 -0.35 11.69
C LYS A 12 -24.14 -0.10 12.96
N ASP A 13 -23.03 -0.81 13.11
CA ASP A 13 -22.13 -0.67 14.27
C ASP A 13 -21.07 0.43 14.08
N LEU A 14 -20.92 0.94 12.87
CA LEU A 14 -19.96 2.01 12.55
C LEU A 14 -20.56 3.39 12.76
N ARG A 15 -19.87 4.21 13.57
CA ARG A 15 -20.19 5.63 13.79
C ARG A 15 -20.17 6.45 12.49
N ASP A 16 -19.32 6.09 11.53
CA ASP A 16 -19.24 6.76 10.23
C ASP A 16 -18.78 5.79 9.10
N PRO A 17 -19.72 5.06 8.49
CA PRO A 17 -19.41 3.96 7.56
C PRO A 17 -18.78 4.43 6.24
N LYS A 18 -19.03 5.67 5.79
CA LYS A 18 -18.39 6.20 4.58
C LYS A 18 -16.89 6.43 4.78
N LYS A 19 -16.50 6.99 5.94
CA LYS A 19 -15.09 7.22 6.27
C LYS A 19 -14.33 5.90 6.42
N TYR A 20 -14.97 4.89 7.00
CA TYR A 20 -14.41 3.55 7.14
C TYR A 20 -14.20 2.86 5.79
N ALA A 21 -15.17 2.92 4.87
CA ALA A 21 -15.01 2.38 3.52
C ALA A 21 -13.86 3.06 2.75
N ASN A 22 -13.73 4.39 2.90
CA ASN A 22 -12.63 5.14 2.27
C ASN A 22 -11.26 4.74 2.84
N GLY A 23 -11.16 4.58 4.17
CA GLY A 23 -9.94 4.09 4.82
C GLY A 23 -9.56 2.67 4.40
N MET A 24 -10.54 1.78 4.26
CA MET A 24 -10.32 0.43 3.73
C MET A 24 -9.83 0.47 2.29
N ASN A 25 -10.42 1.29 1.43
CA ASN A 25 -9.97 1.44 0.03
C ASN A 25 -8.51 1.92 -0.03
N MET A 26 -8.16 2.93 0.77
CA MET A 26 -6.78 3.42 0.89
C MET A 26 -5.82 2.32 1.37
N THR A 27 -6.24 1.52 2.35
CA THR A 27 -5.48 0.37 2.86
C THR A 27 -5.27 -0.69 1.79
N TYR A 28 -6.31 -1.09 1.05
CA TYR A 28 -6.19 -2.05 -0.05
C TYR A 28 -5.28 -1.55 -1.17
N ASN A 29 -5.35 -0.26 -1.51
CA ASN A 29 -4.42 0.33 -2.48
C ASN A 29 -2.98 0.28 -1.95
N GLY A 30 -2.74 0.60 -0.68
CA GLY A 30 -1.41 0.51 -0.05
C GLY A 30 -0.85 -0.92 -0.04
N ILE A 31 -1.70 -1.91 0.29
CA ILE A 31 -1.32 -3.33 0.23
C ILE A 31 -0.99 -3.74 -1.21
N THR A 32 -1.80 -3.32 -2.18
CA THR A 32 -1.57 -3.62 -3.61
C THR A 32 -0.22 -3.08 -4.07
N ILE A 33 0.11 -1.83 -3.74
CA ILE A 33 1.39 -1.19 -4.07
C ILE A 33 2.55 -1.96 -3.42
N THR A 34 2.39 -2.34 -2.15
CA THR A 34 3.42 -3.10 -1.42
C THR A 34 3.66 -4.46 -2.05
N MET A 35 2.60 -5.20 -2.39
CA MET A 35 2.69 -6.50 -3.07
C MET A 35 3.39 -6.40 -4.43
N VAL A 36 3.07 -5.37 -5.22
CA VAL A 36 3.74 -5.11 -6.50
C VAL A 36 5.21 -4.77 -6.29
N GLY A 37 5.54 -3.99 -5.25
CA GLY A 37 6.92 -3.66 -4.89
C GLY A 37 7.75 -4.90 -4.54
N VAL A 38 7.21 -5.81 -3.71
CA VAL A 38 7.85 -7.09 -3.38
C VAL A 38 8.05 -7.95 -4.62
N LEU A 39 7.06 -8.01 -5.51
CA LEU A 39 7.12 -8.81 -6.72
C LEU A 39 8.19 -8.28 -7.70
N MET A 40 8.32 -6.95 -7.83
CA MET A 40 9.41 -6.32 -8.58
C MET A 40 10.78 -6.64 -7.98
N MET A 41 10.94 -6.60 -6.65
CA MET A 41 12.20 -6.98 -6.00
C MET A 41 12.55 -8.44 -6.26
N MET A 42 11.56 -9.34 -6.25
CA MET A 42 11.75 -10.75 -6.55
C MET A 42 12.19 -10.97 -8.01
N ILE A 43 11.61 -10.26 -8.98
CA ILE A 43 12.05 -10.31 -10.39
C ILE A 43 13.48 -9.76 -10.52
N LEU A 44 13.76 -8.61 -9.90
CA LEU A 44 15.09 -8.00 -9.93
C LEU A 44 16.16 -8.88 -9.28
N TYR A 45 15.81 -9.68 -8.27
CA TYR A 45 16.71 -10.62 -7.63
C TYR A 45 17.26 -11.66 -8.62
N PHE A 46 16.43 -12.15 -9.55
CA PHE A 46 16.86 -13.11 -10.57
C PHE A 46 17.54 -12.47 -11.79
N ILE A 47 17.22 -11.21 -12.13
CA ILE A 47 17.77 -10.54 -13.32
C ILE A 47 19.06 -9.77 -12.99
N ARG A 48 19.10 -9.03 -11.89
CA ARG A 48 20.23 -8.20 -11.44
C ARG A 48 20.29 -8.13 -9.91
N PRO A 49 20.78 -9.19 -9.23
CA PRO A 49 20.78 -9.30 -7.78
C PRO A 49 21.51 -8.15 -7.06
N GLU A 50 22.53 -7.58 -7.72
CA GLU A 50 23.35 -6.48 -7.19
C GLU A 50 22.53 -5.22 -6.85
N HIS A 51 21.47 -4.95 -7.63
CA HIS A 51 20.59 -3.79 -7.40
C HIS A 51 19.56 -4.03 -6.30
N VAL A 52 19.32 -5.29 -5.90
CA VAL A 52 18.43 -5.67 -4.81
C VAL A 52 19.17 -5.64 -3.47
N LEU A 53 20.46 -6.02 -3.46
CA LEU A 53 21.30 -6.02 -2.26
C LEU A 53 21.65 -4.60 -1.76
N HIS A 54 21.73 -3.62 -2.66
CA HIS A 54 21.88 -2.20 -2.31
C HIS A 54 20.72 -1.36 -2.87
N PRO A 55 19.52 -1.43 -2.27
CA PRO A 55 18.34 -0.82 -2.85
C PRO A 55 18.25 0.65 -2.43
N PHE A 56 19.16 1.48 -2.96
CA PHE A 56 19.17 2.92 -2.74
C PHE A 56 17.81 3.55 -3.08
N TRP A 57 17.15 3.05 -4.13
CA TRP A 57 15.81 3.47 -4.56
C TRP A 57 14.70 3.22 -3.52
N ILE A 58 14.80 2.15 -2.71
CA ILE A 58 13.81 1.87 -1.64
C ILE A 58 13.93 2.90 -0.52
N GLN A 59 15.16 3.33 -0.18
CA GLN A 59 15.37 4.35 0.85
C GLN A 59 14.79 5.70 0.43
N VAL A 60 14.96 6.08 -0.85
CA VAL A 60 14.38 7.30 -1.42
C VAL A 60 12.85 7.23 -1.43
N LEU A 61 12.26 6.09 -1.82
CA LEU A 61 10.82 5.88 -1.78
C LEU A 61 10.27 5.90 -0.34
N GLY A 62 10.97 5.30 0.62
CA GLY A 62 10.60 5.34 2.03
C GLY A 62 10.55 6.75 2.59
N LEU A 63 11.52 7.59 2.24
CA LEU A 63 11.56 9.01 2.60
C LEU A 63 10.39 9.80 1.98
N LEU A 64 10.08 9.57 0.71
CA LEU A 64 8.95 10.22 0.04
C LEU A 64 7.61 9.82 0.66
N VAL A 65 7.42 8.55 1.02
CA VAL A 65 6.20 8.08 1.70
C VAL A 65 6.10 8.65 3.10
N ALA A 66 7.21 8.70 3.86
CA ALA A 66 7.24 9.33 5.18
C ALA A 66 6.87 10.82 5.10
N GLY A 67 7.47 11.55 4.16
CA GLY A 67 7.16 12.97 3.94
C GLY A 67 5.71 13.21 3.47
N TYR A 68 5.14 12.31 2.66
CA TYR A 68 3.73 12.40 2.26
C TYR A 68 2.76 12.04 3.39
N GLY A 69 3.16 11.16 4.32
CA GLY A 69 2.35 10.81 5.48
C GLY A 69 2.37 11.85 6.61
N GLU A 70 3.41 12.69 6.67
CA GLU A 70 3.50 13.82 7.60
C GLU A 70 2.76 15.09 7.14
N ILE A 71 2.41 15.20 5.85
CA ILE A 71 1.62 16.31 5.26
C ILE A 71 0.14 15.96 5.27
#